data_AF-A0A6A4PHB0-F1
#
_entry.id   AF-A0A6A4PHB0-F1
#
_cell.length_a   1.000
_cell.length_b   1.000
_cell.length_c   1.000
_cell.angle_alpha   90.00
_cell.angle_beta   90.00
_cell.angle_gamma   90.00
#
_symmetry.space_group_name_H-M   'P 1'
#
loop_
_entity.id
_entity.type
_entity.pdbx_description
1 polymer ?
#
loop_
_entity_poly.entity_id
_entity_poly.type
_entity_poly.pdbx_seq_one_letter_code
_entity_poly.pdbx_strand_id
1 'polypeptide(L)'
;MNPRKLGLRFLLPLSLTMLIALYAHHFLARKTSYVDINGVDSDGRQFNTADDMWKEHTGESKKKFEWYNDAVTYWKGVDASVNGVLSGFGIVNETDISGSEEFLKILLSKHFHVHNRHQPLVALGTHSIIGSH
;
A
#
# COMPACT_ATOMS: atom_id res chain seq x y z
N MET A 1 -4.10 -64.23 -10.10
CA MET A 1 -3.41 -62.98 -9.71
C MET A 1 -4.40 -61.83 -9.87
N ASN A 2 -4.80 -61.14 -8.80
CA ASN A 2 -5.96 -60.23 -8.81
C ASN A 2 -5.54 -58.79 -9.22
N PRO A 3 -6.00 -58.26 -10.37
CA PRO A 3 -5.56 -56.96 -10.90
C PRO A 3 -5.95 -55.78 -10.01
N ARG A 4 -6.91 -55.97 -9.09
CA ARG A 4 -7.32 -54.94 -8.11
C ARG A 4 -6.27 -54.68 -7.02
N LYS A 5 -5.31 -55.58 -6.79
CA LYS A 5 -4.24 -55.39 -5.79
C LYS A 5 -3.02 -54.62 -6.32
N LEU A 6 -2.92 -54.44 -7.64
CA LEU A 6 -1.77 -53.76 -8.26
C LEU A 6 -1.95 -52.24 -8.24
N GLY A 7 -3.16 -51.72 -8.47
CA GLY A 7 -3.43 -50.27 -8.46
C GLY A 7 -3.24 -49.60 -7.10
N LEU A 8 -3.59 -50.29 -6.00
CA LEU A 8 -3.55 -49.70 -4.66
C LEU A 8 -2.12 -49.56 -4.10
N ARG A 9 -1.16 -50.34 -4.62
CA ARG A 9 0.26 -50.28 -4.20
C ARG A 9 1.03 -49.10 -4.80
N PHE A 10 0.54 -48.52 -5.90
CA PHE A 10 1.19 -47.38 -6.56
C PHE A 10 0.45 -46.04 -6.32
N LEU A 11 -0.84 -46.06 -5.96
CA LEU A 11 -1.63 -44.84 -5.72
C LEU A 11 -1.38 -44.18 -4.35
N LEU A 12 -1.15 -44.97 -3.29
CA LEU A 12 -0.83 -44.46 -1.95
C LEU A 12 0.49 -43.65 -1.88
N PRO A 13 1.62 -44.09 -2.48
CA PRO A 13 2.87 -43.31 -2.42
C PRO A 13 2.82 -42.02 -3.24
N LEU A 14 2.00 -41.95 -4.30
CA LEU A 14 1.76 -40.73 -5.06
C LEU A 14 0.93 -39.71 -4.25
N SER A 15 -0.05 -40.18 -3.48
CA SER A 15 -0.87 -39.32 -2.61
C SER A 15 -0.06 -38.72 -1.45
N LEU A 16 0.80 -39.50 -0.81
CA LEU A 16 1.59 -39.03 0.34
C LEU A 16 2.69 -38.04 -0.09
N THR A 17 3.35 -38.29 -1.22
CA THR A 17 4.35 -37.35 -1.77
C THR A 17 3.71 -36.05 -2.23
N MET A 18 2.52 -36.09 -2.83
CA MET A 18 1.77 -34.89 -3.19
C MET A 18 1.30 -34.10 -1.96
N LEU A 19 0.91 -34.78 -0.87
CA LEU A 19 0.52 -34.12 0.38
C LEU A 19 1.73 -33.45 1.06
N ILE A 20 2.89 -34.11 1.07
CA ILE A 20 4.14 -33.54 1.60
C ILE A 20 4.59 -32.36 0.73
N ALA A 21 4.49 -32.47 -0.59
CA ALA A 21 4.84 -31.38 -1.51
C ALA A 21 3.89 -30.18 -1.36
N LEU A 22 2.58 -30.42 -1.16
CA LEU A 22 1.61 -29.36 -0.85
C LEU A 22 1.85 -28.75 0.53
N TYR A 23 2.18 -29.55 1.55
CA TYR A 23 2.51 -29.05 2.88
C TYR A 23 3.81 -28.24 2.88
N ALA A 24 4.83 -28.70 2.15
CA ALA A 24 6.07 -27.97 1.94
C ALA A 24 5.86 -26.70 1.10
N HIS A 25 5.02 -26.74 0.06
CA HIS A 25 4.64 -25.54 -0.70
C HIS A 25 3.84 -24.56 0.15
N HIS A 26 2.96 -25.01 1.04
CA HIS A 26 2.19 -24.15 1.93
C HIS A 26 3.04 -23.61 3.11
N PHE A 27 4.05 -24.36 3.55
CA PHE A 27 5.03 -23.93 4.57
C PHE A 27 6.08 -22.97 3.98
N LEU A 28 6.46 -23.15 2.70
CA LEU A 28 7.37 -22.28 1.95
C LEU A 28 6.62 -21.15 1.21
N ALA A 29 5.28 -21.18 1.19
CA ALA A 29 4.46 -20.10 0.63
C ALA A 29 4.59 -18.88 1.52
N ARG A 30 5.59 -18.06 1.19
CA ARG A 30 5.73 -16.65 1.52
C ARG A 30 5.53 -16.34 3.00
N LYS A 31 6.57 -16.64 3.77
CA LYS A 31 7.03 -15.63 4.72
C LYS A 31 7.60 -14.51 3.86
N THR A 32 6.80 -13.48 3.56
CA THR A 32 7.37 -12.23 3.07
C THR A 32 8.34 -11.79 4.15
N SER A 33 9.64 -11.93 3.91
CA SER A 33 10.62 -11.30 4.77
C SER A 33 10.36 -9.81 4.66
N TYR A 34 9.76 -9.24 5.69
CA TYR A 34 9.77 -7.81 5.87
C TYR A 34 11.24 -7.41 5.87
N VAL A 35 11.67 -6.72 4.81
CA VAL A 35 13.02 -6.19 4.74
C VAL A 35 12.97 -4.94 5.59
N ASP A 36 13.74 -4.92 6.66
CA ASP A 36 13.98 -3.69 7.40
C ASP A 36 14.69 -2.71 6.47
N ILE A 37 14.06 -1.56 6.27
CA ILE A 37 14.58 -0.49 5.42
C ILE A 37 15.21 0.54 6.35
N ASN A 38 16.52 0.75 6.22
CA ASN A 38 17.19 1.83 6.91
C ASN A 38 16.71 3.18 6.35
N GLY A 39 16.60 4.18 7.23
CA GLY A 39 16.18 5.53 6.87
C GLY A 39 17.04 6.60 7.56
N VAL A 40 16.94 7.83 7.07
CA VAL A 40 17.57 9.00 7.68
C VAL A 40 16.57 10.16 7.70
N ASP A 41 16.49 10.89 8.81
CA ASP A 41 15.68 12.10 8.88
C ASP A 41 16.42 13.33 8.33
N SER A 42 15.73 14.48 8.30
CA SER A 42 16.30 15.75 7.83
C SER A 42 17.43 16.29 8.71
N ASP A 43 17.54 15.84 9.97
CA ASP A 43 18.61 16.21 10.88
C ASP A 43 19.83 15.27 10.76
N GLY A 44 19.76 14.27 9.88
CA GLY A 44 20.81 13.29 9.65
C GLY A 44 20.80 12.11 10.63
N ARG A 45 19.76 11.95 11.46
CA ARG A 45 19.63 10.80 12.36
C ARG A 45 19.27 9.55 11.57
N GLN A 46 20.03 8.49 11.80
CA GLN A 46 19.86 7.21 11.10
C GLN A 46 18.98 6.26 11.92
N PHE A 47 18.13 5.52 11.22
CA PHE A 47 17.28 4.48 11.77
C PHE A 47 17.52 3.17 11.02
N ASN A 48 17.69 2.06 11.74
CA ASN A 48 17.90 0.75 11.14
C ASN A 48 16.57 0.11 10.69
N THR A 49 15.47 0.49 11.34
CA THR A 49 14.14 -0.03 11.03
C THR A 49 13.11 1.10 11.09
N ALA A 50 11.97 0.90 10.41
CA ALA A 50 10.84 1.81 10.56
C ALA A 50 10.30 1.82 12.00
N ASP A 51 10.36 0.69 12.70
CA ASP A 51 9.90 0.57 14.09
C ASP A 51 10.76 1.41 15.05
N ASP A 52 12.07 1.46 14.84
CA ASP A 52 12.97 2.34 15.61
C ASP A 52 12.59 3.81 15.42
N MET A 53 12.30 4.22 14.17
CA MET A 53 11.85 5.58 13.85
C MET A 53 10.50 5.89 14.51
N TRP A 54 9.52 4.99 14.38
CA TRP A 54 8.20 5.19 15.00
C TRP A 54 8.27 5.24 16.51
N LYS A 55 9.10 4.40 17.13
CA LYS A 55 9.31 4.42 18.59
C LYS A 55 9.95 5.73 19.03
N GLU A 56 10.92 6.24 18.29
CA GLU A 56 11.56 7.52 18.62
C GLU A 56 10.58 8.68 18.53
N HIS A 57 9.78 8.77 17.46
CA HIS A 57 8.90 9.92 17.22
C HIS A 57 7.51 9.81 17.85
N THR A 58 7.02 8.61 18.15
CA THR A 58 5.63 8.39 18.59
C THR A 58 5.47 7.38 19.73
N GLY A 59 6.57 6.81 20.24
CA GLY A 59 6.53 5.78 21.29
C GLY A 59 6.00 6.27 22.63
N GLU A 60 5.99 7.59 22.86
CA GLU A 60 5.41 8.23 24.03
C GLU A 60 4.21 9.12 23.64
N SER A 61 3.20 9.21 24.50
CA SER A 61 1.99 10.01 24.23
C SER A 61 2.30 11.47 23.89
N LYS A 62 3.25 12.09 24.62
CA LYS A 62 3.69 13.46 24.37
C LYS A 62 4.34 13.60 22.99
N LYS A 63 5.28 12.72 22.65
CA LYS A 63 5.96 12.72 21.35
C LYS A 63 4.98 12.47 20.20
N LYS A 64 4.01 11.57 20.38
CA LYS A 64 2.93 11.35 19.40
C LYS A 64 2.08 12.60 19.20
N PHE A 65 1.74 13.31 20.28
CA PHE A 65 1.03 14.58 20.19
C PHE A 65 1.85 15.61 19.40
N GLU A 66 3.14 15.76 19.71
CA GLU A 66 4.07 16.65 19.01
C GLU A 66 4.15 16.31 17.52
N TRP A 67 4.33 15.03 17.17
CA TRP A 67 4.37 14.55 15.78
C TRP A 67 3.18 15.06 14.92
N TYR A 68 1.95 14.95 15.44
CA TYR A 68 0.78 15.44 14.71
C TYR A 68 0.61 16.96 14.80
N ASN A 69 0.93 17.55 15.95
CA ASN A 69 0.80 18.99 16.15
C ASN A 69 1.78 19.78 15.28
N ASP A 70 2.98 19.28 15.07
CA ASP A 70 3.99 19.88 14.19
C ASP A 70 3.49 19.91 12.75
N ALA A 71 2.90 18.81 12.25
CA ALA A 71 2.29 18.77 10.93
C ALA A 71 1.14 19.78 10.79
N VAL A 72 0.25 19.87 11.78
CA VAL A 72 -0.85 20.86 11.79
C VAL A 72 -0.30 22.29 11.81
N THR A 73 0.73 22.55 12.61
CA THR A 73 1.35 23.87 12.75
C THR A 73 2.00 24.30 11.44
N TYR A 74 2.72 23.40 10.77
CA TYR A 74 3.27 23.64 9.44
C TYR A 74 2.17 24.03 8.45
N TRP A 75 1.15 23.18 8.28
CA TRP A 75 0.10 23.40 7.29
C TRP A 75 -0.75 24.66 7.55
N LYS A 76 -0.88 25.11 8.80
CA LYS A 76 -1.53 26.39 9.13
C LYS A 76 -0.81 27.61 8.56
N GLY A 77 0.51 27.51 8.38
CA GLY A 77 1.32 28.59 7.83
C GLY A 77 1.46 28.55 6.31
N VAL A 78 1.02 27.47 5.66
CA VAL A 78 1.08 27.31 4.21
C VAL A 78 -0.08 28.05 3.55
N ASP A 79 0.22 28.79 2.49
CA ASP A 79 -0.80 29.48 1.70
C ASP A 79 -1.77 28.48 1.05
N ALA A 80 -3.07 28.81 1.09
CA ALA A 80 -4.12 27.99 0.51
C ALA A 80 -4.21 28.18 -1.01
N SER A 81 -3.11 27.86 -1.71
CA SER A 81 -2.97 27.94 -3.15
C SER A 81 -2.32 26.68 -3.71
N VAL A 82 -2.43 26.45 -5.03
CA VAL A 82 -1.75 25.33 -5.71
C VAL A 82 -0.26 25.36 -5.42
N ASN A 83 0.35 26.55 -5.46
CA ASN A 83 1.77 26.68 -5.18
C ASN A 83 2.11 26.45 -3.71
N GLY A 84 1.25 26.85 -2.77
CA GLY A 84 1.43 26.56 -1.35
C GLY A 84 1.35 25.07 -1.04
N VAL A 85 0.30 24.39 -1.50
CA VAL A 85 0.10 22.94 -1.29
C VAL A 85 1.20 22.11 -1.93
N LEU A 86 1.68 22.54 -3.10
CA LEU A 86 2.79 21.90 -3.81
C LEU A 86 4.15 22.47 -3.40
N SER A 87 4.26 23.22 -2.29
CA SER A 87 5.54 23.72 -1.73
C SER A 87 6.44 24.44 -2.75
N GLY A 88 5.86 25.26 -3.63
CA GLY A 88 6.58 25.99 -4.68
C GLY A 88 6.62 25.29 -6.04
N PHE A 89 6.13 24.06 -6.13
CA PHE A 89 6.15 23.26 -7.37
C PHE A 89 4.84 23.37 -8.16
N GLY A 90 4.17 24.53 -8.16
CA GLY A 90 2.92 24.73 -8.92
C GLY A 90 2.99 24.32 -10.40
N ILE A 91 4.19 24.37 -10.99
CA ILE A 91 4.46 23.95 -12.38
C ILE A 91 4.15 22.48 -12.67
N VAL A 92 4.14 21.60 -11.66
CA VAL A 92 3.88 20.16 -11.86
C VAL A 92 2.39 19.83 -11.82
N ASN A 93 1.53 20.76 -11.39
CA ASN A 93 0.10 20.53 -11.16
C ASN A 93 -0.61 19.91 -12.36
N GLU A 94 -0.45 20.53 -13.55
CA GLU A 94 -1.10 20.05 -14.79
C GLU A 94 -0.65 18.64 -15.18
N THR A 95 0.65 18.36 -14.99
CA THR A 95 1.22 17.04 -15.34
C THR A 95 0.73 15.96 -14.38
N ASP A 96 0.66 16.27 -13.08
CA ASP A 96 0.15 15.37 -12.03
C ASP A 96 -1.34 15.05 -12.22
N ILE A 97 -2.17 16.06 -12.49
CA ILE A 97 -3.60 15.91 -12.76
C ILE A 97 -3.81 15.07 -14.04
N SER A 98 -3.12 15.41 -15.13
CA SER A 98 -3.29 14.70 -16.41
C SER A 98 -2.93 13.22 -16.30
N GLY A 99 -1.82 12.89 -15.62
CA GLY A 99 -1.42 11.51 -15.39
C GLY A 99 -2.42 10.73 -14.51
N SER A 100 -2.93 11.38 -13.46
CA SER A 100 -3.94 10.80 -12.58
C SER A 100 -5.27 10.56 -13.30
N GLU A 101 -5.69 11.49 -14.15
CA GLU A 101 -6.91 11.36 -14.96
C GLU A 101 -6.81 10.19 -15.94
N GLU A 102 -5.68 10.05 -16.65
CA GLU A 102 -5.44 8.92 -17.56
C GLU A 102 -5.46 7.59 -16.81
N PHE A 103 -4.77 7.51 -15.66
CA PHE A 103 -4.75 6.34 -14.81
C PHE A 103 -6.16 5.94 -14.34
N LEU A 104 -6.95 6.91 -13.88
CA LEU A 104 -8.34 6.67 -13.45
C LEU A 104 -9.22 6.23 -14.62
N LYS A 105 -9.09 6.81 -15.81
CA LYS A 105 -9.84 6.38 -17.01
C LYS A 105 -9.57 4.91 -17.33
N ILE A 106 -8.33 4.45 -17.25
CA ILE A 106 -7.97 3.04 -17.47
C ILE A 106 -8.67 2.13 -16.45
N LEU A 107 -8.61 2.48 -15.17
CA LEU A 107 -9.25 1.67 -14.11
C LEU A 107 -10.77 1.68 -14.21
N LEU A 108 -11.37 2.86 -14.33
CA LEU A 108 -12.83 3.00 -14.33
C LEU A 108 -13.47 2.39 -15.57
N SER A 109 -12.84 2.50 -16.75
CA SER A 109 -13.34 1.86 -17.97
C SER A 109 -13.32 0.33 -17.89
N LYS A 110 -12.34 -0.26 -17.19
CA LYS A 110 -12.26 -1.70 -16.95
C LYS A 110 -13.32 -2.21 -15.97
N HIS A 111 -13.66 -1.42 -14.96
CA HIS A 111 -14.48 -1.86 -13.83
C HIS A 111 -15.95 -1.43 -13.91
N PHE A 112 -16.27 -0.34 -14.62
CA PHE A 112 -17.64 0.16 -14.76
C PHE A 112 -18.10 0.09 -16.22
N HIS A 113 -18.81 -0.98 -16.56
CA HIS A 113 -19.50 -1.07 -17.86
C HIS A 113 -20.69 -0.12 -17.90
N VAL A 114 -20.84 0.58 -19.03
CA VAL A 114 -21.83 1.65 -19.29
C VAL A 114 -23.29 1.22 -19.01
N HIS A 115 -23.58 -0.08 -19.03
CA HIS A 115 -24.94 -0.63 -18.96
C HIS A 115 -25.54 -0.85 -17.55
N ASN A 116 -24.79 -0.60 -16.46
CA ASN A 116 -25.27 -0.86 -15.08
C ASN A 116 -25.36 0.42 -14.20
N ARG A 117 -25.73 1.58 -14.77
CA ARG A 117 -25.81 2.83 -14.00
C ARG A 117 -27.19 3.04 -13.37
N HIS A 118 -27.47 2.30 -12.30
CA HIS A 118 -28.59 2.60 -11.40
C HIS A 118 -28.19 3.47 -10.21
N GLN A 119 -26.89 3.67 -9.97
CA GLN A 119 -26.36 4.47 -8.86
C GLN A 119 -25.29 5.46 -9.34
N PRO A 120 -25.24 6.69 -8.78
CA PRO A 120 -24.20 7.66 -9.09
C PRO A 120 -22.84 7.21 -8.54
N LEU A 121 -21.77 7.48 -9.29
CA LEU A 121 -20.41 7.31 -8.80
C LEU A 121 -20.05 8.50 -7.91
N VAL A 122 -19.49 8.22 -6.74
CA VAL A 122 -19.08 9.23 -5.75
C VAL A 122 -17.62 9.02 -5.41
N ALA A 123 -16.85 10.11 -5.38
CA ALA A 123 -15.44 10.10 -5.00
C ALA A 123 -15.22 10.88 -3.70
N LEU A 124 -14.24 10.46 -2.91
CA LEU A 124 -13.78 11.15 -1.70
C LEU A 124 -12.29 11.48 -1.84
N GLY A 125 -11.95 12.76 -1.86
CA GLY A 125 -10.57 13.22 -1.79
C GLY A 125 -10.11 13.31 -0.35
N THR A 126 -9.30 12.36 0.12
CA THR A 126 -8.69 12.43 1.45
C THR A 126 -7.57 13.49 1.39
N HIS A 127 -7.59 14.46 2.32
CA HIS A 127 -6.60 15.56 2.41
C HIS A 127 -6.75 16.70 1.37
N SER A 128 -7.96 16.90 0.81
CA SER A 128 -8.22 18.07 -0.03
C SER A 128 -8.12 19.37 0.79
N ILE A 129 -7.13 20.21 0.47
CA ILE A 129 -6.96 21.53 1.09
C ILE A 129 -7.80 22.58 0.34
N ILE A 130 -7.68 22.64 -0.98
CA ILE A 130 -8.37 23.62 -1.83
C ILE A 130 -9.17 23.02 -3.00
N GLY A 131 -9.19 21.69 -3.14
CA GLY A 131 -9.81 21.05 -4.30
C GLY A 131 -9.10 21.43 -5.59
N SER A 132 -7.81 21.07 -5.71
CA SER A 132 -7.08 21.22 -6.97
C SER A 132 -7.80 20.42 -8.05
N HIS A 133 -8.33 21.12 -9.04
CA HIS A 133 -9.09 20.58 -10.17
C HIS A 133 -8.37 20.93 -11.47
#